data_AF-S3HV66-F1
#
_entry.id   AF-S3HV66-F1
#
_cell.length_a   1.000
_cell.length_b   1.000
_cell.length_c   1.000
_cell.angle_alpha   90.00
_cell.angle_beta   90.00
_cell.angle_gamma   90.00
#
_symmetry.space_group_name_H-M   'P 1'
#
loop_
_entity.id
_entity.type
_entity.pdbx_description
1 polymer ?
#
loop_
_entity_poly.entity_id
_entity_poly.type
_entity_poly.pdbx_seq_one_letter_code
_entity_poly.pdbx_strand_id
1 'polypeptide(L)'
;MKHVVSHLQKTLTRVMAITCAVVLVQLTFADVALAQATNQAFAPLQTVVQAVVDFITGPFGRLVAIIAVIGLGFLAFAGRLSWFTAGAVVLGIGLVFGAPAIVDQLISTVGN
;
A
#
# COMPACT_ATOMS: atom_id res chain seq x y z
N MET A 1 -53.81 -15.54 -37.32
CA MET A 1 -52.34 -15.69 -37.35
C MET A 1 -51.53 -14.40 -37.09
N LYS A 2 -52.15 -13.24 -36.83
CA LYS A 2 -51.43 -11.95 -36.62
C LYS A 2 -50.99 -11.67 -35.16
N HIS A 3 -51.57 -12.38 -34.19
CA HIS A 3 -51.37 -12.11 -32.76
C HIS A 3 -50.01 -12.56 -32.19
N VAL A 4 -49.38 -13.58 -32.79
CA VAL A 4 -48.12 -14.17 -32.29
C VAL A 4 -46.90 -13.29 -32.59
N VAL A 5 -46.93 -12.55 -33.70
CA VAL A 5 -45.79 -11.75 -34.19
C VAL A 5 -45.49 -10.55 -33.27
N SER A 6 -46.50 -10.01 -32.57
CA SER A 6 -46.33 -8.82 -31.72
C SER A 6 -45.54 -9.07 -30.44
N HIS A 7 -45.57 -10.31 -29.91
CA HIS A 7 -44.89 -10.65 -28.66
C HIS A 7 -43.37 -10.74 -28.85
N LEU A 8 -42.90 -11.30 -29.97
CA LEU A 8 -41.47 -11.36 -30.29
C LEU A 8 -40.88 -9.97 -30.55
N GLN A 9 -41.61 -9.10 -31.23
CA GLN A 9 -41.13 -7.76 -31.56
C GLN A 9 -40.90 -6.91 -30.29
N LYS A 10 -41.82 -7.00 -29.30
CA LYS A 10 -41.68 -6.34 -27.99
C LYS A 10 -40.52 -6.89 -27.17
N THR A 11 -40.25 -8.19 -27.23
CA THR A 11 -39.12 -8.82 -26.54
C THR A 11 -37.79 -8.40 -27.17
N LEU A 12 -37.71 -8.34 -28.50
CA LEU A 12 -36.52 -7.88 -29.20
C LEU A 12 -36.18 -6.42 -28.88
N THR A 13 -37.16 -5.52 -28.90
CA THR A 13 -36.94 -4.09 -28.58
C THR A 13 -36.50 -3.89 -27.13
N ARG A 14 -37.03 -4.68 -26.19
CA ARG A 14 -36.59 -4.64 -24.78
C ARG A 14 -35.16 -5.16 -24.61
N VAL A 15 -34.81 -6.25 -25.26
CA VAL A 15 -33.44 -6.80 -25.21
C VAL A 15 -32.45 -5.81 -25.81
N MET A 16 -32.77 -5.18 -26.94
CA MET A 16 -31.93 -4.14 -27.55
C MET A 16 -31.80 -2.89 -26.66
N ALA A 17 -32.87 -2.48 -25.99
CA ALA A 17 -32.81 -1.35 -25.05
C ALA A 17 -31.95 -1.66 -23.82
N ILE A 18 -32.04 -2.89 -23.29
CA ILE A 18 -31.26 -3.33 -22.13
C ILE A 18 -29.78 -3.45 -22.50
N THR A 19 -29.43 -4.03 -23.65
CA THR A 19 -28.02 -4.09 -24.08
C THR A 19 -27.44 -2.71 -24.36
N CYS A 20 -28.22 -1.79 -24.94
CA CYS A 20 -27.77 -0.42 -25.15
C CYS A 20 -27.54 0.33 -23.82
N ALA A 21 -28.43 0.13 -22.84
CA ALA A 21 -28.26 0.70 -21.49
C ALA A 21 -27.02 0.13 -20.78
N VAL A 22 -26.76 -1.18 -20.90
CA VAL A 22 -25.54 -1.80 -20.34
C VAL A 22 -24.29 -1.21 -20.99
N VAL A 23 -24.26 -1.02 -22.31
CA VAL A 23 -23.12 -0.41 -23.01
C VAL A 23 -22.87 1.03 -22.55
N LEU A 24 -23.92 1.83 -22.38
CA LEU A 24 -23.80 3.21 -21.89
C LEU A 24 -23.27 3.28 -20.46
N VAL A 25 -23.70 2.35 -19.60
CA VAL A 25 -23.20 2.22 -18.23
C VAL A 25 -21.72 1.84 -18.22
N GLN A 26 -21.29 0.89 -19.08
CA GLN A 26 -19.87 0.50 -19.18
C GLN A 26 -18.97 1.64 -19.67
N LEU A 27 -19.48 2.54 -20.52
CA LEU A 27 -18.73 3.70 -20.99
C LEU A 27 -18.46 4.72 -19.87
N THR A 28 -19.35 4.83 -18.88
CA THR A 28 -19.13 5.72 -17.71
C THR A 28 -18.15 5.15 -16.68
N PHE A 29 -17.94 3.82 -16.65
CA PHE A 29 -16.95 3.17 -15.80
C PHE A 29 -15.56 3.05 -16.45
N ALA A 30 -15.45 3.34 -17.74
CA ALA A 30 -14.19 3.27 -18.48
C ALA A 30 -13.15 4.27 -17.95
N ASP A 31 -13.57 5.47 -17.53
CA ASP A 31 -12.68 6.48 -16.95
C ASP A 31 -12.11 6.03 -15.59
N VAL A 32 -12.95 5.38 -14.76
CA VAL A 32 -12.51 4.80 -13.47
C VAL A 32 -11.55 3.64 -13.71
N ALA A 33 -11.81 2.80 -14.73
CA ALA A 33 -10.93 1.70 -15.09
C ALA A 33 -9.57 2.17 -15.65
N LEU A 34 -9.52 3.29 -16.38
CA LEU A 34 -8.27 3.87 -16.89
C LEU A 34 -7.45 4.53 -15.78
N ALA A 35 -8.09 5.19 -14.82
CA ALA A 35 -7.45 5.72 -13.62
C ALA A 35 -6.97 4.60 -12.67
N GLN A 36 -7.67 3.46 -12.64
CA GLN A 36 -7.18 2.27 -11.95
C GLN A 36 -6.00 1.65 -12.69
N ALA A 37 -5.99 1.60 -14.03
CA ALA A 37 -4.92 1.00 -14.82
C ALA A 37 -3.55 1.67 -14.60
N THR A 38 -3.49 2.99 -14.40
CA THR A 38 -2.25 3.70 -14.03
C THR A 38 -1.80 3.39 -12.59
N ASN A 39 -2.72 3.27 -11.63
CA ASN A 39 -2.39 2.82 -10.27
C ASN A 39 -1.97 1.34 -10.19
N GLN A 40 -2.48 0.49 -11.09
CA GLN A 40 -2.11 -0.93 -11.19
C GLN A 40 -0.69 -1.14 -11.77
N ALA A 41 -0.14 -0.20 -12.54
CA ALA A 41 1.21 -0.31 -13.08
C ALA A 41 2.30 -0.14 -11.99
N PHE A 42 2.02 0.68 -10.97
CA PHE A 42 2.92 0.89 -9.82
C PHE A 42 2.59 0.01 -8.60
N ALA A 43 1.43 -0.65 -8.58
CA ALA A 43 1.03 -1.55 -7.50
C ALA A 43 2.07 -2.66 -7.20
N PRO A 44 2.73 -3.30 -8.20
CA PRO A 44 3.78 -4.29 -7.93
C PRO A 44 5.01 -3.66 -7.29
N LEU A 45 5.42 -2.47 -7.75
CA LEU A 45 6.59 -1.76 -7.23
C LEU A 45 6.35 -1.29 -5.79
N GLN A 46 5.16 -0.74 -5.51
CA GLN A 46 4.77 -0.38 -4.15
C GLN A 46 4.78 -1.59 -3.22
N THR A 47 4.24 -2.72 -3.67
CA THR A 47 4.21 -3.98 -2.89
C THR A 47 5.62 -4.48 -2.59
N VAL A 48 6.54 -4.41 -3.56
CA VAL A 48 7.94 -4.82 -3.34
C VAL A 48 8.63 -3.90 -2.32
N VAL A 49 8.47 -2.58 -2.43
CA VAL A 49 9.09 -1.64 -1.48
C VAL A 49 8.48 -1.78 -0.09
N GLN A 50 7.16 -1.99 0.03
CA GLN A 50 6.50 -2.28 1.30
C GLN A 50 7.03 -3.57 1.93
N ALA A 51 7.17 -4.64 1.15
CA ALA A 51 7.76 -5.89 1.65
C ALA A 51 9.19 -5.70 2.18
N VAL A 52 9.99 -4.83 1.56
CA VAL A 52 11.34 -4.50 2.06
C VAL A 52 11.26 -3.73 3.38
N VAL A 53 10.36 -2.73 3.49
CA VAL A 53 10.15 -1.98 4.74
C VAL A 53 9.65 -2.90 5.85
N ASP A 54 8.71 -3.79 5.57
CA ASP A 54 8.16 -4.74 6.53
C ASP A 54 9.21 -5.76 6.96
N PHE A 55 10.10 -6.17 6.06
CA PHE A 55 11.22 -7.03 6.42
C PHE A 55 12.21 -6.34 7.37
N ILE A 56 12.54 -5.07 7.11
CA ILE A 56 13.46 -4.29 7.94
C ILE A 56 12.83 -3.91 9.29
N THR A 57 11.58 -3.44 9.31
CA THR A 57 10.90 -3.03 10.55
C THR A 57 10.28 -4.19 11.32
N GLY A 58 10.15 -5.36 10.68
CA GLY A 58 9.60 -6.58 11.25
C GLY A 58 10.54 -7.38 12.16
N PRO A 59 10.26 -8.68 12.37
CA PRO A 59 11.01 -9.52 13.30
C PRO A 59 12.50 -9.62 12.98
N PHE A 60 12.87 -9.60 11.70
CA PHE A 60 14.27 -9.69 11.28
C PHE A 60 15.09 -8.49 11.75
N GLY A 61 14.68 -7.26 11.41
CA GLY A 61 15.44 -6.09 11.86
C GLY A 61 15.42 -5.91 13.38
N ARG A 62 14.37 -6.37 14.07
CA ARG A 62 14.35 -6.43 15.54
C ARG A 62 15.49 -7.29 16.08
N LEU A 63 15.74 -8.46 15.49
CA LEU A 63 16.87 -9.31 15.90
C LEU A 63 18.21 -8.61 15.69
N VAL A 64 18.38 -7.90 14.57
CA VAL A 64 19.59 -7.12 14.29
C VAL A 64 19.79 -6.01 15.32
N ALA A 65 18.73 -5.29 15.68
CA ALA A 65 18.78 -4.25 16.70
C ALA A 65 19.15 -4.81 18.08
N ILE A 66 18.61 -5.98 18.45
CA ILE A 66 18.97 -6.67 19.69
C ILE A 66 20.46 -7.02 19.71
N ILE A 67 21.01 -7.53 18.60
CA ILE A 67 22.45 -7.83 18.49
C ILE A 67 23.30 -6.56 18.67
N ALA A 68 22.90 -5.44 18.07
CA ALA A 68 23.59 -4.16 18.24
C ALA A 68 23.60 -3.70 19.72
N VAL A 69 22.47 -3.84 20.43
CA VAL A 69 22.36 -3.51 21.85
C VAL A 69 23.22 -4.44 22.72
N ILE A 70 23.27 -5.74 22.39
CA ILE A 70 24.13 -6.70 23.08
C ILE A 70 25.61 -6.29 22.92
N GLY A 71 26.05 -5.94 21.71
CA GLY A 71 27.40 -5.43 21.48
C GLY A 71 27.72 -4.20 22.32
N LEU A 72 26.76 -3.28 22.44
CA LEU A 72 26.87 -2.08 23.26
C LEU A 72 27.02 -2.41 24.75
N GLY A 73 26.34 -3.45 25.23
CA GLY A 73 26.52 -3.99 26.59
C GLY A 73 27.93 -4.50 26.85
N PHE A 74 28.54 -5.20 25.90
CA PHE A 74 29.95 -5.61 26.01
C PHE A 74 30.91 -4.41 26.01
N LEU A 75 30.67 -3.40 25.18
CA LEU A 75 31.46 -2.16 25.20
C LEU A 75 31.32 -1.40 26.53
N ALA A 76 30.15 -1.46 27.16
CA ALA A 76 29.91 -0.89 28.49
C ALA A 76 30.78 -1.58 29.55
N PHE A 77 30.83 -2.91 29.56
CA PHE A 77 31.67 -3.68 30.48
C PHE A 77 33.17 -3.48 30.24
N ALA A 78 33.59 -3.22 29.00
CA ALA A 78 34.97 -2.86 28.69
C ALA A 78 35.38 -1.47 29.24
N GLY A 79 34.45 -0.70 29.82
CA GLY A 79 34.70 0.66 30.31
C GLY A 79 34.99 1.68 29.20
N ARG A 80 34.79 1.29 27.93
CA ARG A 80 35.11 2.09 26.74
C ARG A 80 33.87 2.65 26.04
N LEU A 81 32.71 2.56 26.68
CA LEU A 81 31.47 3.08 26.11
C LEU A 81 31.40 4.60 26.28
N SER A 82 31.39 5.30 25.14
CA SER A 82 31.05 6.72 25.11
C SER A 82 29.53 6.90 25.18
N TRP A 83 29.09 7.89 25.95
CA TRP A 83 27.70 8.33 25.98
C TRP A 83 27.18 8.70 24.59
N PHE A 84 28.05 9.28 23.75
CA PHE A 84 27.71 9.63 22.38
C PHE A 84 27.44 8.39 21.52
N THR A 85 28.23 7.32 21.68
CA THR A 85 28.03 6.05 20.97
C THR A 85 26.76 5.35 21.43
N ALA A 86 26.49 5.34 22.74
CA ALA A 86 25.26 4.79 23.29
C ALA A 86 24.01 5.52 22.76
N GLY A 87 24.03 6.86 22.83
CA GLY A 87 22.95 7.70 22.33
C GLY A 87 22.73 7.53 20.82
N ALA A 88 23.80 7.48 20.02
CA ALA A 88 23.68 7.32 18.58
C ALA A 88 23.02 5.99 18.18
N VAL A 89 23.34 4.89 18.86
CA VAL A 89 22.75 3.58 18.55
C VAL A 89 21.29 3.52 18.99
N VAL A 90 20.95 4.01 20.19
CA VAL A 90 19.56 4.05 20.66
C VAL A 90 18.70 4.95 19.78
N LEU A 91 19.21 6.13 19.42
CA LEU A 91 18.55 7.05 18.50
C LEU A 91 18.35 6.40 17.13
N GLY A 92 19.39 5.76 16.58
CA GLY A 92 19.31 5.09 15.28
C GLY A 92 18.25 3.99 15.26
N ILE A 93 18.20 3.16 16.30
CA ILE A 93 17.15 2.13 16.45
C ILE A 93 15.76 2.79 16.50
N GLY A 94 15.60 3.83 17.33
CA GLY A 94 14.34 4.57 17.44
C GLY A 94 13.87 5.17 16.11
N LEU A 95 14.80 5.69 15.30
CA LEU A 95 14.49 6.23 13.98
C LEU A 95 14.11 5.13 12.98
N VAL A 96 14.81 4.00 12.96
CA VAL A 96 14.50 2.89 12.03
C VAL A 96 13.11 2.31 12.28
N PHE A 97 12.75 2.05 13.54
CA PHE A 97 11.44 1.49 13.88
C PHE A 97 10.33 2.54 13.96
N GLY A 98 10.66 3.80 14.23
CA GLY A 98 9.72 4.91 14.28
C GLY A 98 9.45 5.58 12.93
N ALA A 99 10.25 5.28 11.90
CA ALA A 99 10.15 5.90 10.58
C ALA A 99 8.73 5.88 9.97
N PRO A 100 7.95 4.77 9.99
CA PRO A 100 6.62 4.76 9.41
C PRO A 100 5.71 5.83 10.03
N ALA A 101 5.64 5.86 11.36
CA ALA A 101 4.81 6.82 12.08
C ALA A 101 5.24 8.28 11.83
N ILE A 102 6.55 8.56 11.74
CA ILE A 102 7.06 9.90 11.46
C ILE A 102 6.63 10.34 10.06
N VAL A 103 6.83 9.50 9.06
CA VAL A 103 6.50 9.81 7.67
C VAL A 103 4.99 9.96 7.50
N ASP A 104 4.19 9.08 8.13
CA ASP A 104 2.73 9.15 8.06
C ASP A 104 2.18 10.47 8.63
N GLN A 105 2.73 10.94 9.76
CA GLN A 105 2.34 12.22 10.36
C GLN A 105 2.76 13.43 9.51
N LEU A 106 3.89 13.36 8.83
CA LEU A 106 4.31 14.41 7.89
C LEU A 106 3.38 14.46 6.68
N ILE A 107 3.01 13.31 6.12
CA ILE A 107 2.03 13.23 5.02
C ILE A 107 0.68 13.78 5.46
N SER A 108 0.19 13.43 6.66
CA SER A 108 -1.10 13.94 7.14
C SER A 108 -1.10 15.45 7.40
N THR A 109 0.06 16.01 7.76
CA THR A 109 0.20 17.45 8.07
C THR A 109 0.40 18.30 6.81
N VAL A 110 1.12 17.80 5.81
CA VAL A 110 1.43 18.52 4.56
C VAL A 110 0.40 18.24 3.46
N GLY A 111 -0.33 17.13 3.55
CA GLY A 111 -1.39 16.76 2.59
C GLY A 111 -2.73 17.48 2.78
N ASN A 112 -2.80 18.46 3.69
CA ASN A 112 -3.93 19.36 3.92
C ASN A 112 -3.56 20.80 3.54
#